data_AF-A0A821J8R8-F1
#
_entry.id   AF-A0A821J8R8-F1
#
_cell.length_a   1.000
_cell.length_b   1.000
_cell.length_c   1.000
_cell.angle_alpha   90.00
_cell.angle_beta   90.00
_cell.angle_gamma   90.00
#
_symmetry.space_group_name_H-M   'P 1'
#
loop_
_entity.id
_entity.type
_entity.pdbx_description
1 polymer ?
#
loop_
_entity_poly.entity_id
_entity_poly.type
_entity_poly.pdbx_seq_one_letter_code
_entity_poly.pdbx_strand_id
1 'polypeptide(L)'
;KQEIDGRGWRRMGKLMLQVGHFDQAEELYNELLENASDDSDRAIIYHHLGWLKDKQGEYQQAVTFYEKDLEISQKTLSADDPELATMYNNIGAVYNNMGEYSKALEYYEKSIKIKEKSLPPTHPHLA
;
A
#
# COMPACT_ATOMS: atom_id res chain seq x y z
N LYS A 1 -2.05 -8.36 28.62
CA LYS A 1 -2.19 -7.83 27.24
C LYS A 1 -2.55 -9.02 26.36
N GLN A 2 -3.78 -9.08 25.85
CA GLN A 2 -4.15 -10.11 24.88
C GLN A 2 -3.37 -9.83 23.59
N GLU A 3 -2.76 -10.88 23.06
CA GLU A 3 -2.10 -10.86 21.75
C GLU A 3 -3.21 -10.66 20.71
N ILE A 4 -3.24 -9.48 20.10
CA ILE A 4 -4.20 -9.14 19.08
C ILE A 4 -3.82 -9.97 17.85
N ASP A 5 -4.63 -10.96 17.45
CA ASP A 5 -4.39 -11.67 16.19
C ASP A 5 -4.61 -10.70 15.02
N GLY A 6 -3.54 -10.04 14.59
CA GLY A 6 -3.56 -8.99 13.59
C GLY A 6 -4.13 -9.45 12.25
N ARG A 7 -4.20 -10.76 11.96
CA ARG A 7 -4.82 -11.27 10.72
C ARG A 7 -6.34 -11.12 10.69
N GLY A 8 -7.01 -11.29 11.83
CA GLY A 8 -8.46 -11.15 11.92
C GLY A 8 -8.91 -9.72 11.69
N TRP A 9 -8.27 -8.78 12.39
CA TRP A 9 -8.58 -7.35 12.30
C TRP A 9 -8.29 -6.76 10.92
N ARG A 10 -7.20 -7.17 10.28
CA ARG A 10 -6.90 -6.74 8.89
C ARG A 10 -7.99 -7.13 7.90
N ARG A 11 -8.55 -8.35 8.02
CA ARG A 11 -9.66 -8.79 7.19
C ARG A 11 -10.94 -7.98 7.46
N MET A 12 -11.20 -7.68 8.73
CA MET A 12 -12.34 -6.84 9.13
C MET A 12 -12.21 -5.43 8.54
N GLY A 13 -11.06 -4.76 8.72
CA GLY A 13 -10.81 -3.43 8.17
C GLY A 13 -10.94 -3.40 6.65
N LYS A 14 -10.39 -4.40 5.94
CA LYS A 14 -10.57 -4.52 4.48
C LYS A 14 -12.04 -4.64 4.09
N LEU A 15 -12.83 -5.41 4.83
CA LEU A 15 -14.26 -5.53 4.56
C LEU A 15 -14.98 -4.19 4.80
N MET A 16 -14.66 -3.48 5.89
CA MET A 16 -15.18 -2.15 6.17
C MET A 16 -14.93 -1.17 5.01
N LEU A 17 -13.72 -1.19 4.43
CA LEU A 17 -13.40 -0.41 3.24
C LEU A 17 -14.26 -0.78 2.02
N GLN A 18 -14.56 -2.06 1.83
CA GLN A 18 -15.39 -2.53 0.72
C GLN A 18 -16.87 -2.16 0.87
N VAL A 19 -17.39 -2.16 2.09
CA VAL A 19 -18.80 -1.79 2.38
C VAL A 19 -18.99 -0.30 2.62
N GLY A 20 -17.91 0.51 2.54
CA GLY A 20 -17.96 1.97 2.67
C GLY A 20 -17.99 2.48 4.12
N HIS A 21 -17.66 1.64 5.10
CA HIS A 21 -17.56 2.03 6.51
C HIS A 21 -16.19 2.65 6.79
N PHE A 22 -15.91 3.79 6.16
CA PHE A 22 -14.59 4.42 6.17
C PHE A 22 -14.15 4.89 7.57
N ASP A 23 -15.04 5.51 8.34
CA ASP A 23 -14.71 6.01 9.69
C ASP A 23 -14.33 4.87 10.65
N GLN A 24 -15.08 3.75 10.59
CA GLN A 24 -14.79 2.56 11.41
C GLN A 24 -13.47 1.89 11.00
N ALA A 25 -13.18 1.86 9.69
CA ALA A 25 -11.92 1.36 9.20
C ALA A 25 -10.75 2.23 9.69
N GLU A 26 -10.91 3.55 9.67
CA GLU A 26 -9.90 4.50 10.14
C GLU A 26 -9.60 4.33 11.63
N GLU A 27 -10.63 4.27 12.47
CA GLU A 27 -10.50 4.05 13.90
C GLU A 27 -9.75 2.74 14.18
N LEU A 28 -10.17 1.66 13.53
CA LEU A 28 -9.52 0.35 13.66
C LEU A 28 -8.04 0.39 13.25
N TYR A 29 -7.72 0.96 12.09
CA TYR A 29 -6.32 1.00 11.63
C TYR A 29 -5.44 1.89 12.49
N ASN A 30 -5.95 2.99 13.04
CA ASN A 30 -5.21 3.81 14.00
C ASN A 30 -4.95 3.06 15.31
N GLU A 31 -5.95 2.35 15.85
CA GLU A 31 -5.76 1.53 17.06
C GLU A 31 -4.72 0.41 16.83
N LEU A 32 -4.77 -0.25 15.66
CA LEU A 32 -3.77 -1.25 15.30
C LEU A 32 -2.38 -0.62 15.16
N LEU A 33 -2.28 0.59 14.60
CA LEU A 33 -1.00 1.27 14.42
C LEU A 33 -0.34 1.61 15.76
N GLU A 34 -1.13 2.08 16.73
CA GLU A 34 -0.66 2.38 18.08
C GLU A 34 -0.15 1.13 18.82
N ASN A 35 -0.76 -0.02 18.54
CA ASN A 35 -0.44 -1.31 19.17
C ASN A 35 0.50 -2.20 18.35
N ALA A 36 1.00 -1.73 17.20
CA ALA A 36 1.83 -2.54 16.31
C ALA A 36 3.16 -2.94 16.99
N SER A 37 3.43 -4.24 17.03
CA SER A 37 4.60 -4.83 17.69
C SER A 37 5.89 -4.70 16.90
N ASP A 38 5.81 -4.59 15.57
CA ASP A 38 6.95 -4.51 14.69
C ASP A 38 6.66 -3.67 13.45
N ASP A 39 7.72 -3.42 12.67
CA ASP A 39 7.65 -2.63 11.45
C ASP A 39 6.83 -3.32 10.34
N SER A 40 6.79 -4.66 10.30
CA SER A 40 6.03 -5.38 9.28
C SER A 40 4.53 -5.15 9.45
N ASP A 41 4.02 -5.21 10.69
CA ASP A 41 2.63 -4.86 10.98
C ASP A 41 2.34 -3.39 10.67
N ARG A 42 3.26 -2.47 11.00
CA ARG A 42 3.12 -1.03 10.67
C ARG A 42 3.00 -0.80 9.16
N ALA A 43 3.82 -1.46 8.35
CA ALA A 43 3.78 -1.35 6.89
C ALA A 43 2.40 -1.72 6.34
N ILE A 44 1.85 -2.85 6.79
CA ILE A 44 0.54 -3.33 6.35
C ILE A 44 -0.59 -2.41 6.81
N ILE A 45 -0.48 -1.83 8.00
CA ILE A 45 -1.47 -0.86 8.48
C ILE A 45 -1.40 0.44 7.68
N TYR A 46 -0.19 0.95 7.40
CA TYR A 46 0.00 2.12 6.54
C TYR A 46 -0.54 1.88 5.14
N HIS A 47 -0.35 0.69 4.57
CA HIS A 47 -0.94 0.31 3.28
C HIS A 47 -2.46 0.53 3.27
N HIS A 48 -3.14 0.04 4.31
CA HIS A 48 -4.59 0.13 4.40
C HIS A 48 -5.09 1.56 4.69
N LEU A 49 -4.38 2.34 5.50
CA LEU A 49 -4.66 3.76 5.69
C LEU A 49 -4.46 4.55 4.39
N GLY A 50 -3.43 4.22 3.60
CA GLY A 50 -3.23 4.78 2.26
C GLY A 50 -4.42 4.51 1.33
N TRP A 51 -4.90 3.26 1.32
CA TRP A 51 -6.05 2.87 0.52
C TRP A 51 -7.36 3.54 0.98
N LEU A 52 -7.58 3.62 2.29
CA LEU A 52 -8.71 4.35 2.87
C LEU A 52 -8.71 5.81 2.41
N LYS A 53 -7.58 6.50 2.55
CA LYS A 53 -7.47 7.93 2.21
C LYS A 53 -7.65 8.18 0.72
N ASP A 54 -7.15 7.28 -0.15
CA ASP A 54 -7.42 7.34 -1.59
C ASP A 54 -8.92 7.21 -1.88
N LYS A 55 -9.62 6.29 -1.21
CA LYS A 55 -11.08 6.14 -1.34
C LYS A 55 -11.87 7.35 -0.85
N GLN A 56 -11.37 8.06 0.15
CA GLN A 56 -11.95 9.31 0.66
C GLN A 56 -11.60 10.53 -0.22
N GLY A 57 -10.70 10.41 -1.19
CA GLY A 57 -10.21 11.53 -2.00
C GLY A 57 -9.15 12.39 -1.29
N GLU A 58 -8.65 11.94 -0.13
CA GLU A 58 -7.60 12.58 0.66
C GLU A 58 -6.22 12.21 0.13
N TYR A 59 -5.97 12.49 -1.15
CA TYR A 59 -4.84 11.96 -1.91
C TYR A 59 -3.47 12.25 -1.30
N GLN A 60 -3.26 13.45 -0.74
CA GLN A 60 -1.96 13.79 -0.15
C GLN A 60 -1.65 12.93 1.08
N GLN A 61 -2.67 12.60 1.89
CA GLN A 61 -2.51 11.68 3.02
C GLN A 61 -2.31 10.25 2.54
N ALA A 62 -3.02 9.85 1.48
CA ALA A 62 -2.84 8.54 0.86
C ALA A 62 -1.40 8.30 0.40
N VAL A 63 -0.80 9.28 -0.30
CA VAL A 63 0.63 9.24 -0.67
C VAL A 63 1.52 9.09 0.56
N THR A 64 1.32 9.91 1.59
CA THR A 64 2.15 9.85 2.81
C THR A 64 2.09 8.48 3.48
N PHE A 65 0.93 7.85 3.54
CA PHE A 65 0.81 6.50 4.11
C PHE A 65 1.46 5.44 3.23
N TYR A 66 1.25 5.47 1.92
CA TYR A 66 1.91 4.53 1.01
C TYR A 66 3.44 4.71 0.97
N GLU A 67 3.96 5.93 1.12
CA GLU A 67 5.40 6.18 1.21
C GLU A 67 6.01 5.60 2.51
N LYS A 68 5.28 5.68 3.64
CA LYS A 68 5.71 5.05 4.90
C LYS A 68 5.73 3.52 4.81
N ASP A 69 4.71 2.93 4.18
CA ASP A 69 4.69 1.49 3.86
C ASP A 69 5.90 1.12 2.98
N LEU A 70 6.09 1.85 1.88
CA LEU A 70 7.20 1.63 0.96
C LEU A 70 8.57 1.72 1.65
N GLU A 71 8.79 2.71 2.53
CA GLU A 71 10.05 2.88 3.26
C GLU A 71 10.37 1.68 4.15
N ILE A 72 9.36 1.13 4.83
CA ILE A 72 9.55 -0.06 5.66
C ILE A 72 9.78 -1.29 4.79
N SER A 73 8.92 -1.49 3.79
CA SER A 73 8.99 -2.63 2.87
C SER A 73 10.32 -2.71 2.13
N GLN A 74 10.94 -1.57 1.78
CA GLN A 74 12.28 -1.52 1.16
C GLN A 74 13.41 -1.98 2.10
N LYS A 75 13.22 -1.95 3.42
CA LYS A 75 14.24 -2.43 4.38
C LYS A 75 14.20 -3.95 4.54
N THR A 76 13.06 -4.58 4.26
CA THR A 76 12.84 -6.01 4.50
C THR A 76 12.77 -6.84 3.24
N LEU A 77 12.32 -6.26 2.13
CA LEU A 77 12.13 -6.94 0.85
C LEU A 77 13.32 -6.75 -0.08
N SER A 78 13.49 -7.69 -1.01
CA SER A 78 14.45 -7.53 -2.09
C SER A 78 13.99 -6.44 -3.07
N ALA A 79 14.94 -5.77 -3.74
CA ALA A 79 14.61 -4.67 -4.66
C ALA A 79 13.71 -5.08 -5.85
N ASP A 80 13.64 -6.37 -6.16
CA ASP A 80 12.84 -6.93 -7.26
C ASP A 80 11.58 -7.66 -6.73
N ASP A 81 11.21 -7.43 -5.48
CA ASP A 81 10.04 -8.03 -4.86
C ASP A 81 8.72 -7.51 -5.48
N PRO A 82 7.81 -8.39 -5.95
CA PRO A 82 6.52 -7.99 -6.52
C PRO A 82 5.64 -7.11 -5.61
N GLU A 83 5.81 -7.17 -4.29
CA GLU A 83 5.08 -6.33 -3.34
C GLU A 83 5.48 -4.84 -3.50
N LEU A 84 6.76 -4.55 -3.72
CA LEU A 84 7.23 -3.19 -4.02
C LEU A 84 6.60 -2.65 -5.31
N ALA A 85 6.44 -3.51 -6.33
CA ALA A 85 5.77 -3.11 -7.56
C ALA A 85 4.31 -2.69 -7.32
N THR A 86 3.63 -3.34 -6.39
CA THR A 86 2.24 -3.00 -6.03
C THR A 86 2.20 -1.64 -5.32
N MET A 87 3.16 -1.34 -4.43
CA MET A 87 3.23 -0.04 -3.75
C MET A 87 3.51 1.10 -4.70
N TYR A 88 4.50 0.94 -5.59
CA TYR A 88 4.75 1.94 -6.63
C TYR A 88 3.54 2.19 -7.52
N ASN A 89 2.80 1.14 -7.88
CA ASN A 89 1.57 1.27 -8.65
C ASN A 89 0.49 2.07 -7.90
N ASN A 90 0.30 1.81 -6.60
CA ASN A 90 -0.69 2.52 -5.79
C ASN A 90 -0.35 4.01 -5.64
N ILE A 91 0.91 4.36 -5.38
CA ILE A 91 1.36 5.76 -5.33
C ILE A 91 1.17 6.44 -6.69
N GLY A 92 1.51 5.75 -7.79
CA GLY A 92 1.27 6.24 -9.14
C GLY A 92 -0.21 6.50 -9.43
N ALA A 93 -1.10 5.63 -8.96
CA ALA A 93 -2.55 5.80 -9.08
C ALA A 93 -3.06 7.02 -8.31
N VAL A 94 -2.57 7.24 -7.09
CA VAL A 94 -2.94 8.43 -6.30
C VAL A 94 -2.47 9.71 -7.00
N TYR A 95 -1.22 9.77 -7.49
CA TYR A 95 -0.75 10.94 -8.24
C TYR A 95 -1.53 11.17 -9.53
N ASN A 96 -1.95 10.11 -10.21
CA ASN A 96 -2.84 10.22 -11.37
C ASN A 96 -4.19 10.84 -10.99
N ASN A 97 -4.78 10.41 -9.87
CA ASN A 97 -6.02 10.99 -9.35
C ASN A 97 -5.88 12.47 -8.96
N MET A 98 -4.69 12.90 -8.55
CA MET A 98 -4.35 14.31 -8.28
C MET A 98 -4.11 15.15 -9.55
N GLY A 99 -3.99 14.53 -10.73
CA GLY A 99 -3.57 15.20 -11.97
C GLY A 99 -2.06 15.46 -12.07
N GLU A 100 -1.27 14.88 -11.16
CA GLU A 100 0.19 14.99 -11.10
C GLU A 100 0.84 13.94 -12.03
N TYR A 101 0.54 14.04 -13.33
CA TYR A 101 0.82 12.97 -14.29
C TYR A 101 2.31 12.61 -14.42
N SER A 102 3.21 13.60 -14.30
CA SER A 102 4.66 13.33 -14.37
C SER A 102 5.13 12.45 -13.22
N LYS A 103 4.61 12.67 -12.00
CA LYS A 103 4.91 11.82 -10.84
C LYS A 103 4.25 10.46 -11.01
N ALA A 104 3.00 10.42 -11.46
CA ALA A 104 2.30 9.16 -11.72
C ALA A 104 3.10 8.26 -12.68
N LEU A 105 3.60 8.83 -13.78
CA LEU A 105 4.42 8.12 -14.76
C LEU A 105 5.69 7.54 -14.13
N GLU A 106 6.45 8.34 -13.36
CA GLU A 106 7.67 7.90 -12.68
C GLU A 106 7.42 6.68 -11.77
N TYR A 107 6.33 6.73 -11.00
CA TYR A 107 5.95 5.65 -10.09
C TYR A 107 5.46 4.40 -10.84
N TYR A 108 4.71 4.56 -11.93
CA TYR A 108 4.32 3.43 -12.77
C TYR A 108 5.50 2.75 -13.46
N GLU A 109 6.48 3.53 -13.95
CA GLU A 109 7.71 2.99 -14.55
C GLU A 109 8.51 2.15 -13.54
N LYS A 110 8.62 2.61 -12.28
CA LYS A 110 9.23 1.84 -11.20
C LYS A 110 8.50 0.50 -10.95
N SER A 111 7.17 0.52 -10.94
CA SER A 111 6.36 -0.71 -10.81
C SER A 111 6.60 -1.70 -11.95
N ILE A 112 6.58 -1.21 -13.19
CA ILE A 112 6.78 -2.03 -14.39
C ILE A 112 8.17 -2.66 -14.40
N LYS A 113 9.21 -1.89 -14.09
CA LYS A 113 10.60 -2.37 -14.05
C LYS A 113 10.80 -3.55 -13.10
N ILE A 114 10.13 -3.53 -11.95
CA ILE A 114 10.17 -4.65 -10.99
C ILE A 114 9.42 -5.86 -11.55
N LYS A 115 8.21 -5.64 -12.09
CA LYS A 115 7.42 -6.71 -12.72
C LYS A 115 8.20 -7.39 -13.84
N GLU A 116 8.83 -6.64 -14.74
CA GLU A 116 9.62 -7.17 -15.85
C GLU A 116 10.74 -8.11 -15.40
N LYS A 117 11.45 -7.78 -14.30
CA LYS A 117 12.49 -8.64 -13.75
C LYS A 117 11.95 -9.90 -13.07
N SER A 118 10.72 -9.84 -12.55
CA SER A 118 10.06 -10.98 -11.92
C SER A 118 9.45 -11.97 -12.93
N LEU A 119 9.33 -11.57 -14.20
CA LEU A 119 8.72 -12.41 -15.24
C LEU A 119 9.75 -13.36 -15.88
N PRO A 120 9.35 -14.61 -16.19
CA PRO A 120 10.17 -15.50 -17.00
C PRO A 120 10.44 -14.89 -18.39
N PRO A 121 11.56 -15.24 -19.06
CA PRO A 121 11.92 -14.73 -20.39
C PRO A 121 10.88 -14.96 -21.50
N THR A 122 9.88 -15.80 -21.25
CA THR A 122 8.83 -16.17 -22.22
C THR A 122 7.55 -15.33 -22.09
N HIS A 123 7.54 -14.28 -21.27
CA HIS A 123 6.32 -13.51 -21.03
C HIS A 123 5.98 -12.57 -22.21
N PRO A 124 4.73 -12.54 -22.72
CA PRO A 124 4.35 -11.79 -23.93
C PRO A 124 4.57 -10.27 -23.88
N HIS A 125 4.86 -9.70 -22.72
CA HIS A 125 5.15 -8.28 -22.53
C HIS A 125 6.64 -7.93 -22.67
N LEU A 126 7.53 -8.92 -22.84
CA LEU A 126 8.98 -8.73 -23.03
C LEU A 126 9.45 -8.98 -24.48
N ALA A 127 8.53 -9.32 -25.41
CA ALA A 127 8.83 -9.70 -26.79
C ALA A 127 8.61 -8.56 -27.79
#